data_AF-A0A929UWB5-F1
#
_entry.id   AF-A0A929UWB5-F1
#
_cell.length_a   1.000
_cell.length_b   1.000
_cell.length_c   1.000
_cell.angle_alpha   90.00
_cell.angle_beta   90.00
_cell.angle_gamma   90.00
#
_symmetry.space_group_name_H-M   'P 1'
#
loop_
_entity.id
_entity.type
_entity.pdbx_description
1 polymer ?
#
loop_
_entity_poly.entity_id
_entity_poly.type
_entity_poly.pdbx_seq_one_letter_code
_entity_poly.pdbx_strand_id
1 'polypeptide(L)'
;MGQVLCNKYTKYGFIAVAAVQFMDEYAPRNWNYSKFGRPAVYFMLHRQIMSLNNADEFAESVSYFPYDEAYQYREELIGNAL
;
A
#
# COMPACT_ATOMS: atom_id res chain seq x y z
N MET A 1 6.61 8.55 7.38
CA MET A 1 5.47 9.33 6.83
C MET A 1 4.46 8.44 6.10
N GLY A 2 4.88 7.51 5.24
CA GLY A 2 3.97 6.59 4.54
C GLY A 2 3.06 5.79 5.48
N GLN A 3 3.63 5.23 6.55
CA GLN A 3 2.85 4.47 7.54
C GLN A 3 1.79 5.32 8.26
N VAL A 4 2.02 6.63 8.44
CA VAL A 4 1.04 7.53 9.07
C VAL A 4 -0.19 7.72 8.17
N LEU A 5 0.03 7.89 6.86
CA LEU A 5 -1.04 7.94 5.87
C LEU A 5 -1.78 6.60 5.78
N CYS A 6 -1.05 5.49 5.70
CA CYS A 6 -1.61 4.14 5.73
C CYS A 6 -2.57 3.96 6.92
N ASN A 7 -2.10 4.24 8.14
CA ASN A 7 -2.89 4.14 9.37
C ASN A 7 -4.13 5.03 9.35
N LYS A 8 -4.08 6.19 8.67
CA LYS A 8 -5.24 7.07 8.52
C LYS A 8 -6.31 6.43 7.64
N TYR A 9 -5.92 5.83 6.52
CA TYR A 9 -6.85 5.15 5.62
C TYR A 9 -7.41 3.85 6.22
N THR A 10 -6.65 3.17 7.09
CA THR A 10 -7.15 1.98 7.81
C THR A 10 -8.42 2.24 8.63
N LYS A 11 -8.55 3.44 9.19
CA LYS A 11 -9.77 3.86 9.92
C LYS A 11 -11.02 3.90 9.05
N TYR A 12 -10.84 4.00 7.73
CA TYR A 12 -11.92 4.06 6.74
C TYR A 12 -12.08 2.75 5.98
N GLY A 13 -11.59 1.63 6.51
CA GLY A 13 -11.79 0.31 5.92
C GLY A 13 -10.80 -0.08 4.83
N PHE A 14 -9.72 0.68 4.62
CA PHE A 14 -8.63 0.27 3.75
C PHE A 14 -7.63 -0.64 4.46
N ILE A 15 -7.09 -1.61 3.74
CA ILE A 15 -6.05 -2.52 4.22
C ILE A 15 -4.88 -2.43 3.26
N ALA A 16 -3.67 -2.28 3.81
CA ALA A 16 -2.46 -2.35 3.00
C ALA A 16 -2.18 -3.80 2.62
N VAL A 17 -2.00 -4.06 1.33
CA VAL A 17 -1.78 -5.41 0.79
C VAL A 17 -0.37 -5.59 0.25
N ALA A 18 0.27 -4.50 -0.16
CA ALA A 18 1.67 -4.50 -0.58
C ALA A 18 2.32 -3.15 -0.26
N ALA A 19 3.65 -3.16 -0.06
CA ALA A 19 4.46 -1.98 0.11
C ALA A 19 5.57 -1.93 -0.96
N VAL A 20 5.93 -0.72 -1.38
CA VAL A 20 7.01 -0.48 -2.34
C VAL A 20 7.94 0.57 -1.74
N GLN A 21 9.23 0.41 -2.00
CA GLN A 21 10.22 1.43 -1.63
C GLN A 21 9.95 2.73 -2.38
N PHE A 22 10.20 3.87 -1.72
CA PHE A 22 10.15 5.16 -2.37
C PHE A 22 11.19 5.24 -3.50
N MET A 23 10.74 5.55 -4.70
CA MET A 23 11.60 5.68 -5.89
C MET A 23 11.88 7.16 -6.16
N ASP A 24 13.15 7.55 -6.03
CA ASP A 24 13.60 8.95 -6.17
C ASP A 24 13.31 9.53 -7.57
N GLU A 25 13.27 8.68 -8.61
CA GLU A 25 12.98 9.08 -10.00
C GLU A 25 11.55 9.62 -10.20
N TYR A 26 10.61 9.20 -9.36
CA TYR A 26 9.22 9.67 -9.38
C TYR A 26 8.94 10.74 -8.33
N ALA A 27 9.96 11.16 -7.57
CA ALA A 27 9.81 12.23 -6.60
C ALA A 27 9.52 13.57 -7.31
N PRO A 28 8.64 14.43 -6.76
CA PRO A 28 8.49 15.80 -7.24
C PRO A 28 9.84 16.52 -7.27
N ARG A 29 10.06 17.38 -8.28
CA ARG A 29 11.35 18.10 -8.46
C ARG A 29 11.84 18.86 -7.22
N ASN A 30 10.93 19.30 -6.36
CA ASN A 30 11.20 20.04 -5.12
C ASN A 30 10.95 19.21 -3.85
N TRP A 31 11.03 17.88 -3.93
CA TRP A 31 10.86 17.01 -2.77
C TRP A 31 11.92 17.30 -1.70
N ASN A 32 11.48 17.63 -0.49
CA ASN A 32 12.37 17.89 0.63
C ASN A 32 12.72 16.58 1.35
N TYR A 33 13.79 15.92 0.90
CA TYR A 33 14.26 14.66 1.48
C TYR A 33 14.63 14.77 2.96
N SER A 34 15.17 15.90 3.40
CA SER A 34 15.50 16.11 4.82
C SER A 34 14.26 16.17 5.72
N LYS A 35 13.15 16.72 5.21
CA LYS A 35 11.90 16.84 5.96
C LYS A 35 11.03 15.58 5.87
N PHE A 36 10.92 14.98 4.69
CA PHE A 36 9.95 13.92 4.42
C PHE A 36 10.57 12.53 4.26
N GLY A 37 11.89 12.44 4.07
CA GLY A 37 12.60 11.20 3.85
C GLY A 37 12.17 10.49 2.56
N ARG A 38 12.24 9.16 2.61
CA ARG A 38 11.84 8.22 1.55
C ARG A 38 10.77 7.25 2.09
N PRO A 39 9.54 7.73 2.29
CA PRO A 39 8.50 6.92 2.90
C PRO A 39 8.06 5.79 1.96
N ALA A 40 7.85 4.58 2.49
CA ALA A 40 7.23 3.51 1.72
C ALA A 40 5.87 3.94 1.12
N VAL A 41 5.59 3.44 -0.08
CA VAL A 41 4.33 3.60 -0.78
C VAL A 41 3.52 2.33 -0.56
N TYR A 42 2.26 2.47 -0.13
CA TYR A 42 1.39 1.33 0.18
C TYR A 42 0.33 1.17 -0.89
N PHE A 43 0.22 -0.03 -1.45
CA PHE A 43 -0.96 -0.45 -2.20
C PHE A 43 -2.01 -0.87 -1.20
N MET A 44 -3.21 -0.29 -1.30
CA MET A 44 -4.29 -0.54 -0.37
C MET A 44 -5.56 -0.94 -1.11
N LEU A 45 -6.35 -1.82 -0.48
CA LEU A 45 -7.68 -2.24 -0.94
C LEU A 45 -8.72 -1.98 0.14
N HIS A 46 -9.94 -1.66 -0.28
CA HIS A 46 -11.04 -1.51 0.66
C HIS A 46 -11.58 -2.89 1.06
N ARG A 47 -11.96 -3.07 2.32
CA ARG A 47 -12.52 -4.33 2.86
C ARG A 47 -13.72 -4.87 2.08
N GLN A 48 -14.52 -3.97 1.50
CA GLN A 48 -15.65 -4.38 0.65
C GLN A 48 -15.22 -5.07 -0.64
N ILE A 49 -14.00 -4.78 -1.13
CA ILE A 49 -13.45 -5.41 -2.31
C ILE A 49 -12.82 -6.75 -1.95
N MET A 50 -12.08 -6.89 -0.84
CA MET A 50 -11.30 -8.11 -0.57
C MET A 50 -12.09 -9.35 -0.13
N SER A 51 -13.43 -9.25 0.00
CA SER A 51 -14.25 -10.16 0.81
C SER A 51 -13.78 -10.19 2.28
N LEU A 52 -14.72 -10.18 3.23
CA LEU A 52 -14.39 -10.04 4.66
C LEU A 52 -13.46 -11.13 5.18
N ASN A 53 -13.40 -12.30 4.53
CA ASN A 53 -12.65 -13.46 4.99
C ASN A 53 -11.12 -13.35 4.81
N ASN A 54 -10.64 -12.59 3.81
CA ASN A 54 -9.20 -12.45 3.57
C ASN A 54 -8.59 -11.25 4.30
N ALA A 55 -9.43 -10.35 4.83
CA ALA A 55 -9.01 -9.07 5.39
C ALA A 55 -8.08 -9.19 6.60
N ASP A 56 -8.26 -10.24 7.41
CA ASP A 56 -7.51 -10.44 8.65
C ASP A 56 -6.07 -10.94 8.39
N GLU A 57 -5.83 -11.68 7.30
CA GLU A 57 -4.48 -12.14 6.92
C GLU A 57 -3.53 -10.97 6.58
N PHE A 58 -4.07 -9.90 6.00
CA PHE A 58 -3.30 -8.71 5.59
C PHE A 58 -3.06 -7.71 6.73
N ALA A 59 -3.70 -7.90 7.89
CA ALA A 59 -3.60 -6.97 9.01
C ALA A 59 -2.26 -7.10 9.77
N GLU A 60 -1.58 -8.25 9.68
CA GLU A 60 -0.43 -8.57 10.53
C GLU A 60 0.93 -8.15 9.94
N SER A 61 1.11 -8.23 8.62
CA SER A 61 2.35 -7.73 7.98
C SER A 61 2.15 -7.42 6.50
N VAL A 62 2.75 -6.31 6.03
CA VAL A 62 2.71 -5.89 4.63
C VAL A 62 4.03 -6.22 3.97
N SER A 63 4.00 -7.09 2.95
CA SER A 63 5.18 -7.49 2.19
C SER A 63 5.67 -6.39 1.25
N TYR A 64 6.98 -6.29 1.09
CA TYR A 64 7.62 -5.38 0.13
C TYR A 64 7.82 -6.07 -1.22
N PHE A 65 7.51 -5.35 -2.29
CA PHE A 65 7.69 -5.80 -3.66
C PHE A 65 8.30 -4.70 -4.54
N PRO A 66 8.90 -5.06 -5.70
CA PRO A 66 9.04 -4.17 -6.84
C PRO A 66 7.68 -3.56 -7.24
N TYR A 67 7.68 -2.37 -7.85
CA TYR A 67 6.44 -1.65 -8.16
C TYR A 67 5.48 -2.46 -9.04
N ASP A 68 5.98 -3.03 -10.14
CA ASP A 68 5.15 -3.79 -11.07
C ASP A 68 4.56 -5.04 -10.42
N GLU A 69 5.33 -5.72 -9.57
CA GLU A 69 4.86 -6.89 -8.81
C GLU A 69 3.81 -6.50 -7.76
N ALA A 70 4.00 -5.39 -7.03
CA ALA A 70 3.00 -4.87 -6.10
C ALA A 70 1.68 -4.51 -6.81
N TYR A 71 1.79 -3.94 -8.02
CA TYR A 71 0.63 -3.61 -8.84
C TYR A 71 -0.11 -4.88 -9.26
N GLN A 72 0.59 -5.86 -9.84
CA GLN A 72 -0.03 -7.12 -10.27
C GLN A 72 -0.66 -7.87 -9.09
N TYR A 73 0.04 -7.94 -7.96
CA TYR A 73 -0.49 -8.57 -6.74
C TYR A 73 -1.80 -7.94 -6.27
N ARG A 74 -1.90 -6.61 -6.30
CA ARG A 74 -3.16 -5.91 -5.99
C ARG A 74 -4.27 -6.28 -6.99
N GLU A 75 -3.96 -6.31 -8.29
CA GLU A 75 -4.96 -6.63 -9.31
C GLU A 75 -5.46 -8.07 -9.21
N GLU A 76 -4.58 -9.03 -8.90
CA GLU A 76 -4.96 -10.43 -8.61
C GLU A 76 -5.92 -10.53 -7.43
N LEU A 77 -5.65 -9.78 -6.34
CA LEU A 77 -6.55 -9.72 -5.19
C LEU A 77 -7.92 -9.12 -5.53
N ILE A 78 -7.97 -8.14 -6.44
CA ILE A 78 -9.25 -7.59 -6.92
C ILE A 78 -9.99 -8.63 -7.79
N GLY A 79 -9.29 -9.27 -8.73
CA GLY A 79 -9.88 -10.26 -9.64
C GLY A 79 -10.41 -11.50 -8.92
N ASN A 80 -9.74 -11.93 -7.84
CA ASN A 80 -10.18 -13.06 -7.02
C ASN A 80 -11.38 -12.74 -6.10
N ALA A 81 -11.79 -11.47 -6.02
CA ALA A 81 -12.84 -11.02 -5.12
C ALA A 81 -14.13 -10.58 -5.82
N LEU A 82 -14.15 -10.58 -7.15
CA LEU A 82 -15.32 -10.40 -8.01
C LEU A 82 -15.90 -11.76 -8.43
#